data_AF-H1B6L0-F1
#
_entry.id   AF-H1B6L0-F1
#
_cell.length_a   1.000
_cell.length_b   1.000
_cell.length_c   1.000
_cell.angle_alpha   90.00
_cell.angle_beta   90.00
_cell.angle_gamma   90.00
#
_symmetry.space_group_name_H-M   'P 1'
#
loop_
_entity.id
_entity.type
_entity.pdbx_description
1 polymer ?
#
loop_
_entity_poly.entity_id
_entity_poly.type
_entity_poly.pdbx_seq_one_letter_code
_entity_poly.pdbx_strand_id
1 'polypeptide(L)'
;MQNDVMTDKFIDYVNDRIEDLDMTKSSLARSVGLDKNSVTKYLKKERTMPLHVALKIANYLNMDISRICGIQTEQVLMPIELNLMRELRSIRDETSQVRLTLDFISITKSFNSSHR
;
A
#
# COMPACT_ATOMS: atom_id res chain seq x y z
N MET A 1 -19.57 6.88 -6.87
CA MET A 1 -19.85 5.94 -7.99
C MET A 1 -18.61 5.19 -8.45
N GLN A 2 -17.60 5.82 -9.07
CA GLN A 2 -16.43 5.06 -9.57
C GLN A 2 -15.51 4.52 -8.45
N ASN A 3 -15.33 5.27 -7.36
CA ASN A 3 -14.54 4.84 -6.19
C ASN A 3 -15.19 3.69 -5.41
N ASP A 4 -16.52 3.64 -5.37
CA ASP A 4 -17.26 2.61 -4.62
C ASP A 4 -17.13 1.25 -5.34
N VAL A 5 -17.26 1.23 -6.67
CA VAL A 5 -17.07 0.02 -7.50
C VAL A 5 -15.67 -0.58 -7.36
N MET A 6 -14.65 0.28 -7.25
CA MET A 6 -13.25 -0.13 -7.10
C MET A 6 -12.99 -0.75 -5.72
N THR A 7 -13.64 -0.18 -4.70
CA THR A 7 -13.58 -0.67 -3.32
C THR A 7 -14.28 -2.02 -3.19
N ASP A 8 -15.42 -2.18 -3.88
CA ASP A 8 -16.18 -3.43 -3.88
C ASP A 8 -15.40 -4.59 -4.52
N LYS A 9 -14.77 -4.34 -5.69
CA LYS A 9 -13.90 -5.33 -6.34
C LYS A 9 -12.76 -5.76 -5.43
N PHE A 10 -12.12 -4.82 -4.74
CA PHE A 10 -11.06 -5.15 -3.80
C PHE A 10 -11.56 -6.03 -2.65
N ILE A 11 -12.72 -5.71 -2.07
CA ILE A 11 -13.33 -6.50 -1.00
C ILE A 11 -13.67 -7.91 -1.46
N ASP A 12 -14.19 -8.07 -2.68
CA ASP A 12 -14.54 -9.37 -3.25
C ASP A 12 -13.28 -10.23 -3.41
N TYR A 13 -12.22 -9.69 -4.02
CA TYR A 13 -10.92 -10.35 -4.13
C TYR A 13 -10.31 -10.77 -2.78
N VAL A 14 -10.47 -9.93 -1.75
CA VAL A 14 -9.99 -10.25 -0.41
C VAL A 14 -10.79 -11.42 0.18
N ASN A 15 -12.11 -11.46 -0.01
CA ASN A 15 -12.94 -12.55 0.49
C ASN A 15 -12.59 -13.88 -0.21
N ASP A 16 -12.43 -13.87 -1.53
CA ASP A 16 -12.00 -15.05 -2.31
C ASP A 16 -10.65 -15.55 -1.80
N ARG A 17 -9.69 -14.64 -1.59
CA ARG A 17 -8.35 -15.02 -1.12
C ARG A 17 -8.36 -15.57 0.31
N ILE A 18 -9.24 -15.09 1.17
CA ILE A 18 -9.43 -15.62 2.52
C ILE A 18 -9.96 -17.07 2.45
N GLU A 19 -10.90 -17.33 1.53
CA GLU A 19 -11.47 -18.66 1.30
C GLU A 19 -10.42 -19.64 0.75
N ASP A 20 -9.66 -19.24 -0.26
CA ASP A 20 -8.56 -20.03 -0.84
C ASP A 20 -7.51 -20.45 0.20
N LEU A 21 -7.29 -19.62 1.21
CA LEU A 21 -6.30 -19.84 2.27
C LEU A 21 -6.90 -20.57 3.49
N ASP A 22 -8.18 -20.97 3.44
CA ASP A 22 -8.96 -21.51 4.57
C ASP A 22 -8.80 -20.65 5.84
N MET A 23 -8.79 -19.33 5.65
CA MET A 23 -8.60 -18.37 6.71
C MET A 23 -9.93 -17.86 7.23
N THR A 24 -9.99 -17.57 8.53
CA THR A 24 -11.14 -16.82 9.07
C THR A 24 -10.87 -15.32 9.03
N LYS A 25 -11.93 -14.52 8.89
CA LYS A 25 -11.87 -13.04 9.00
C LYS A 25 -11.25 -12.59 10.33
N SER A 26 -11.48 -13.36 11.40
CA SER A 26 -10.87 -13.14 12.71
C SER A 26 -9.36 -13.42 12.70
N SER A 27 -8.92 -14.45 11.98
CA SER A 27 -7.50 -14.76 11.79
C SER A 27 -6.80 -13.64 11.01
N LEU A 28 -7.38 -13.22 9.89
CA LEU A 28 -6.87 -12.09 9.11
C LEU A 28 -6.71 -10.84 9.97
N ALA A 29 -7.77 -10.44 10.69
CA ALA A 29 -7.76 -9.24 11.54
C ALA A 29 -6.61 -9.28 12.57
N ARG A 30 -6.38 -10.44 13.21
CA ARG A 30 -5.25 -10.63 14.13
C ARG A 30 -3.91 -10.49 13.42
N SER A 31 -3.73 -11.14 12.27
CA SER A 31 -2.48 -11.10 11.51
C SER A 31 -2.10 -9.70 11.04
N VAL A 32 -3.08 -8.87 10.66
CA VAL A 32 -2.83 -7.48 10.21
C VAL A 32 -2.85 -6.46 11.35
N GLY A 33 -3.10 -6.90 12.59
CA GLY A 33 -3.16 -6.03 13.77
C GLY A 33 -4.34 -5.04 13.73
N LEU A 34 -5.52 -5.50 13.30
CA LEU A 34 -6.74 -4.70 13.23
C LEU A 34 -7.84 -5.26 14.12
N ASP A 35 -8.74 -4.39 14.55
CA ASP A 35 -9.95 -4.77 15.26
C ASP A 35 -10.86 -5.68 14.39
N LYS A 36 -11.26 -6.83 14.95
CA LYS A 36 -12.09 -7.83 14.27
C LYS A 36 -13.42 -7.25 13.79
N ASN A 37 -14.07 -6.42 14.60
CA ASN A 37 -15.38 -5.86 14.26
C ASN A 37 -15.26 -4.90 13.07
N SER A 38 -14.21 -4.10 13.05
CA SER A 38 -13.90 -3.18 11.96
C SER A 38 -13.64 -3.94 10.66
N VAL A 39 -12.76 -4.95 10.68
CA VAL A 39 -12.47 -5.81 9.50
C VAL A 39 -13.73 -6.47 8.97
N THR A 40 -14.58 -6.99 9.87
CA THR A 40 -15.84 -7.64 9.47
C THR A 40 -16.78 -6.67 8.77
N LYS A 41 -16.96 -5.46 9.31
CA LYS A 41 -17.80 -4.42 8.68
C LYS A 41 -17.26 -3.99 7.32
N TYR A 42 -15.93 -3.87 7.17
CA TYR A 42 -15.31 -3.55 5.90
C TYR A 42 -15.57 -4.65 4.85
N LEU A 43 -15.32 -5.91 5.20
CA LEU A 43 -15.47 -7.02 4.25
C LEU A 43 -16.93 -7.35 3.89
N LYS A 44 -17.89 -6.87 4.70
CA LYS A 44 -19.32 -6.92 4.40
C LYS A 44 -19.84 -5.69 3.66
N LYS A 45 -18.97 -4.73 3.32
CA LYS A 45 -19.35 -3.45 2.69
C LYS A 45 -20.32 -2.61 3.55
N GLU A 46 -20.39 -2.89 4.86
CA GLU A 46 -21.21 -2.14 5.84
C GLU A 46 -20.53 -0.83 6.27
N ARG A 47 -19.23 -0.73 6.04
CA ARG A 47 -18.42 0.46 6.34
C ARG A 47 -17.37 0.64 5.26
N THR A 48 -17.14 1.88 4.83
CA THR A 48 -16.05 2.22 3.91
C THR A 48 -14.70 1.86 4.54
N MET A 49 -13.90 1.09 3.79
CA MET A 49 -12.55 0.70 4.22
C MET A 49 -11.56 1.85 3.95
N PRO A 50 -10.81 2.33 4.96
CA PRO A 50 -9.74 3.30 4.73
C PRO A 50 -8.59 2.72 3.89
N LEU A 51 -7.94 3.54 3.05
CA LEU A 51 -6.84 3.11 2.18
C LEU A 51 -5.69 2.42 2.93
N HIS A 52 -5.27 2.96 4.09
CA HIS A 52 -4.19 2.36 4.89
C HIS A 52 -4.54 0.95 5.41
N VAL A 53 -5.84 0.69 5.67
CA VAL A 53 -6.33 -0.65 6.04
C VAL A 53 -6.29 -1.58 4.83
N ALA A 54 -6.76 -1.12 3.67
CA ALA A 54 -6.71 -1.88 2.43
C ALA A 54 -5.26 -2.28 2.08
N LEU A 55 -4.31 -1.36 2.17
CA LEU A 55 -2.88 -1.61 1.94
C LEU A 55 -2.30 -2.65 2.91
N LYS A 56 -2.64 -2.57 4.21
CA LYS A 56 -2.21 -3.58 5.19
C LYS A 56 -2.71 -4.98 4.84
N ILE A 57 -4.00 -5.10 4.50
CA ILE A 57 -4.61 -6.37 4.12
C ILE A 57 -3.98 -6.92 2.84
N ALA A 58 -3.83 -6.07 1.82
CA ALA A 58 -3.23 -6.46 0.55
C ALA A 58 -1.78 -6.92 0.71
N ASN A 59 -0.96 -6.19 1.48
CA ASN A 59 0.42 -6.58 1.75
C ASN A 59 0.49 -7.95 2.44
N TYR A 60 -0.37 -8.20 3.43
CA TYR A 60 -0.42 -9.49 4.12
C TYR A 60 -0.84 -10.64 3.20
N LEU A 61 -1.85 -10.42 2.36
CA LEU A 61 -2.36 -11.42 1.42
C LEU A 61 -1.53 -11.52 0.13
N ASN A 62 -0.45 -10.74 0.02
CA ASN A 62 0.42 -10.62 -1.14
C ASN A 62 -0.34 -10.26 -2.43
N MET A 63 -1.23 -9.28 -2.32
CA MET A 63 -2.13 -8.81 -3.37
C MET A 63 -1.68 -7.46 -3.93
N ASP A 64 -1.67 -7.32 -5.25
CA ASP A 64 -1.43 -6.05 -5.93
C ASP A 64 -2.74 -5.28 -6.11
N ILE A 65 -2.94 -4.25 -5.27
CA ILE A 65 -4.13 -3.39 -5.32
C ILE A 65 -4.26 -2.70 -6.69
N SER A 66 -3.16 -2.27 -7.29
CA SER A 66 -3.20 -1.60 -8.60
C SER A 66 -3.75 -2.54 -9.66
N ARG A 67 -3.33 -3.80 -9.64
CA ARG A 67 -3.87 -4.83 -10.53
C ARG A 67 -5.35 -5.12 -10.27
N ILE A 68 -5.76 -5.27 -9.01
CA ILE A 68 -7.14 -5.60 -8.63
C ILE A 68 -8.11 -4.47 -8.99
N CYS A 69 -7.71 -3.24 -8.70
CA CYS A 69 -8.50 -2.07 -9.03
C CYS A 69 -8.36 -1.70 -10.52
N GLY A 70 -7.47 -2.32 -11.30
CA GLY A 70 -7.25 -1.93 -12.69
C GLY A 70 -6.67 -0.52 -12.82
N ILE A 71 -5.95 -0.07 -11.78
CA ILE A 71 -5.18 1.17 -11.81
C ILE A 71 -3.96 0.88 -12.66
N GLN A 72 -3.96 1.38 -13.89
CA GLN A 72 -2.75 1.47 -14.69
C GLN A 72 -1.91 2.59 -14.11
N THR A 73 -0.96 2.27 -13.24
CA THR A 73 0.08 3.23 -12.86
C THR A 73 1.03 3.35 -14.04
N GLU A 74 0.93 4.47 -14.75
CA GLU A 74 2.01 4.87 -15.67
C GLU A 74 3.33 4.88 -14.89
N GLN A 75 4.41 4.46 -15.55
CA GLN A 75 5.72 4.49 -14.94
C GLN A 75 6.20 5.94 -14.89
N VAL A 76 5.85 6.64 -13.80
CA VAL A 76 6.16 8.08 -13.62
C VAL A 76 7.64 8.29 -13.27
N LEU A 77 8.28 7.28 -12.68
CA LEU A 77 9.68 7.34 -12.27
C LEU A 77 10.58 6.71 -13.34
N MET A 78 11.68 7.39 -13.65
CA MET A 78 12.77 6.81 -14.42
C MET A 78 13.35 5.58 -13.70
N PRO A 79 13.95 4.62 -14.43
CA PRO A 79 14.52 3.41 -13.81
C PRO A 79 15.51 3.70 -12.67
N ILE A 80 16.31 4.76 -12.80
CA ILE A 80 17.27 5.15 -11.77
C ILE A 80 16.60 5.68 -10.50
N GLU A 81 15.52 6.45 -10.64
CA GLU A 81 14.74 6.99 -9.52
C GLU A 81 14.01 5.86 -8.78
N LEU A 82 13.49 4.89 -9.52
CA LEU A 82 12.85 3.71 -8.95
C LEU A 82 13.85 2.85 -8.15
N ASN A 83 15.05 2.63 -8.68
CA ASN A 83 16.09 1.88 -7.98
C ASN A 83 16.54 2.60 -6.70
N LEU A 84 16.76 3.91 -6.77
CA LEU A 84 17.09 4.73 -5.61
C LEU A 84 16.00 4.62 -4.52
N MET A 85 14.72 4.73 -4.90
CA MET A 85 13.62 4.57 -3.96
C MET A 85 13.59 3.18 -3.31
N ARG A 86 13.89 2.12 -4.07
CA ARG A 86 13.95 0.75 -3.54
C ARG A 86 15.09 0.58 -2.54
N GLU A 87 16.27 1.10 -2.87
CA GLU A 87 17.43 1.08 -1.97
C GLU A 87 17.13 1.82 -0.66
N LEU A 88 16.58 3.04 -0.73
CA LEU A 88 16.18 3.81 0.46
C LEU A 88 15.16 3.06 1.31
N ARG A 89 14.17 2.41 0.69
CA ARG A 89 13.15 1.61 1.40
C ARG A 89 13.69 0.33 2.02
N SER A 90 14.79 -0.22 1.48
CA SER A 90 15.42 -1.43 2.02
C SER A 90 16.15 -1.19 3.35
N ILE A 91 16.43 0.07 3.69
CA ILE A 91 17.09 0.47 4.94
C ILE A 91 16.15 0.23 6.11
N ARG A 92 16.55 -0.67 7.03
CA ARG A 92 15.74 -1.06 8.19
C ARG A 92 15.76 -0.04 9.33
N ASP A 93 16.84 0.72 9.45
CA ASP A 93 16.96 1.78 10.45
C ASP A 93 16.25 3.04 9.96
N GLU A 94 15.13 3.36 10.60
CA GLU A 94 14.27 4.49 10.24
C GLU A 94 15.02 5.83 10.34
N THR A 95 15.89 5.99 11.33
CA THR A 95 16.68 7.21 11.51
C THR A 95 17.61 7.44 10.32
N SER A 96 18.34 6.42 9.90
CA SER A 96 19.24 6.47 8.74
C SER A 96 18.47 6.67 7.44
N GLN A 97 17.31 6.00 7.28
CA GLN A 97 16.45 6.17 6.11
C GLN A 97 15.97 7.61 5.98
N VAL A 98 15.48 8.22 7.06
CA VAL A 98 15.01 9.61 7.08
C VAL A 98 16.17 10.56 6.77
N ARG A 99 17.33 10.37 7.42
CA ARG A 99 18.51 11.22 7.18
C ARG A 99 18.93 11.20 5.71
N LEU A 100 19.10 10.02 5.13
CA LEU A 100 19.50 9.88 3.72
C LEU A 100 18.47 10.49 2.78
N THR A 101 17.18 10.33 3.08
CA THR A 101 16.11 10.96 2.29
C THR A 101 16.22 12.49 2.33
N LEU A 102 16.50 13.08 3.50
CA LEU A 102 16.70 14.53 3.64
C LEU A 102 17.96 15.01 2.91
N ASP A 103 19.04 14.24 2.98
CA ASP A 103 20.30 14.54 2.26
C ASP A 103 20.04 14.58 0.74
N PHE A 104 19.34 13.58 0.20
CA PHE A 104 18.95 13.57 -1.21
C PHE A 104 18.10 14.78 -1.59
N ILE A 105 17.09 15.13 -0.79
CA ILE A 105 16.26 16.32 -1.03
C ILE A 105 17.12 17.59 -1.05
N SER A 106 18.09 17.70 -0.14
CA SER A 106 19.00 18.86 -0.07
C SER A 106 19.88 18.95 -1.31
N ILE A 107 20.47 17.84 -1.74
CA ILE A 107 21.31 17.76 -2.94
C ILE A 107 20.50 18.12 -4.20
N THR A 108 19.30 17.56 -4.36
CA THR A 108 18.45 17.87 -5.52
C THR A 108 18.06 19.36 -5.53
N LYS A 109 17.76 19.95 -4.37
CA LYS A 109 17.51 21.38 -4.25
C LYS A 109 18.72 22.21 -4.67
N SER A 110 19.93 21.85 -4.23
CA SER A 110 21.14 22.60 -4.58
C SER A 110 21.42 22.57 -6.08
N PHE A 111 21.27 21.42 -6.73
CA PHE A 111 21.43 21.28 -8.19
C PHE A 111 20.40 22.12 -8.96
N ASN A 112 19.14 22.06 -8.55
CA ASN A 112 18.05 22.82 -9.21
C ASN A 112 18.14 24.33 -8.95
N SER A 113 18.68 24.74 -7.79
CA SER A 113 18.91 26.15 -7.48
C SER A 113 20.13 26.75 -8.18
N SER A 114 21.09 25.92 -8.61
CA SER A 114 22.31 26.37 -9.31
C SER A 114 22.12 26.63 -10.81
N HIS A 115 20.91 26.37 -11.33
CA HIS A 115 20.52 26.64 -12.73
C HIS A 115 19.71 27.95 -12.88
N ARG A 116 19.82 28.88 -11.93
CA ARG A 116 19.25 30.23 -11.99
C ARG A 116 20.34 31.30 -12.06
#